data_AF-A0A640VZB1-F1
#
_entry.id   AF-A0A640VZB1-F1
#
_cell.length_a   1.000
_cell.length_b   1.000
_cell.length_c   1.000
_cell.angle_alpha   90.00
_cell.angle_beta   90.00
_cell.angle_gamma   90.00
#
_symmetry.space_group_name_H-M   'P 1'
#
loop_
_entity.id
_entity.type
_entity.pdbx_description
1 polymer ?
#
loop_
_entity_poly.entity_id
_entity_poly.type
_entity_poly.pdbx_seq_one_letter_code
_entity_poly.pdbx_strand_id
1 'polypeptide(L)'
;MSGKYDDLSKAQLIELLEKRDQTKKLGLVWEHDEIAADQAIHENFIACEIVPELSDKPAPWANMVIEGDNFDALRWLRMTLSGRVKCIYVDPTYNTGNKDWVYNDRYMDKEDRFRQSTWLEFLYQRFTLARDLRDENGVMLVSINDEQRALLELMLDEAMPGMKLGCFV
;
A
#
# COMPACT_ATOMS: atom_id res chain seq x y z
N MET A 1 -6.58 -22.01 -18.82
CA MET A 1 -6.27 -20.66 -18.30
C MET A 1 -5.31 -20.05 -19.27
N SER A 2 -5.67 -18.93 -19.91
CA SER A 2 -4.76 -18.16 -20.75
C SER A 2 -3.65 -17.63 -19.85
N GLY A 3 -2.39 -17.95 -20.13
CA GLY A 3 -1.24 -17.36 -19.47
C GLY A 3 -1.15 -15.86 -19.75
N LYS A 4 -0.56 -15.10 -18.81
CA LYS A 4 -0.36 -13.63 -18.88
C LYS A 4 0.36 -13.15 -20.16
N TYR A 5 0.99 -14.07 -20.88
CA TYR A 5 1.86 -13.80 -22.02
C TYR A 5 1.37 -14.44 -23.33
N ASP A 6 0.23 -15.12 -23.31
CA ASP A 6 -0.24 -15.93 -24.44
C ASP A 6 -0.57 -15.07 -25.68
N ASP A 7 -0.90 -13.80 -25.48
CA ASP A 7 -1.24 -12.84 -26.53
C ASP A 7 -0.03 -12.00 -27.02
N LEU A 8 1.17 -12.20 -26.45
CA LEU A 8 2.36 -11.41 -26.80
C LEU A 8 3.16 -12.06 -27.93
N SER A 9 3.62 -11.24 -28.87
CA SER A 9 4.56 -11.68 -29.89
C SER A 9 5.96 -11.92 -29.29
N LYS A 10 6.77 -12.75 -29.96
CA LYS A 10 8.17 -13.02 -29.55
C LYS A 10 8.99 -11.74 -29.36
N ALA A 11 8.79 -10.73 -30.21
CA ALA A 11 9.50 -9.45 -30.09
C ALA A 11 9.10 -8.71 -28.82
N GLN A 12 7.81 -8.65 -28.51
CA GLN A 12 7.29 -8.04 -27.28
C GLN A 12 7.77 -8.78 -26.02
N LEU A 13 7.87 -10.11 -26.09
CA LEU A 13 8.43 -10.91 -24.98
C LEU A 13 9.91 -10.62 -24.73
N ILE A 14 10.71 -10.47 -25.79
CA ILE A 14 12.13 -10.11 -25.68
C ILE A 14 12.27 -8.72 -25.06
N GLU A 15 11.53 -7.74 -25.57
CA GLU A 15 11.55 -6.36 -25.04
C GLU A 15 11.16 -6.32 -23.56
N LEU A 16 10.14 -7.07 -23.15
CA LEU A 16 9.72 -7.17 -21.76
C LEU A 16 10.81 -7.80 -20.88
N LEU A 17 11.48 -8.86 -21.35
CA LEU A 17 12.58 -9.51 -20.63
C LEU A 17 13.81 -8.60 -20.51
N GLU A 18 14.19 -7.92 -21.59
CA GLU A 18 15.31 -6.97 -21.59
C GLU A 18 15.04 -5.81 -20.63
N LYS A 19 13.81 -5.25 -20.65
CA LYS A 19 13.39 -4.23 -19.70
C LYS A 19 13.49 -4.75 -18.27
N ARG A 20 13.00 -5.96 -18.00
CA ARG A 20 13.05 -6.58 -16.66
C ARG A 20 14.47 -6.82 -16.17
N ASP A 21 15.37 -7.27 -17.04
CA ASP A 21 16.75 -7.54 -16.66
C ASP A 21 17.55 -6.25 -16.45
N GLN A 22 17.22 -5.17 -17.15
CA GLN A 22 17.79 -3.83 -16.90
C GLN A 22 17.30 -3.20 -15.59
N THR A 23 16.08 -3.51 -15.15
CA THR A 23 15.49 -2.96 -13.93
C THR A 23 15.73 -3.81 -12.68
N LYS A 24 16.47 -4.94 -12.78
CA LYS A 24 16.80 -5.78 -11.62
C LYS A 24 17.62 -5.00 -10.60
N LYS A 25 16.92 -4.52 -9.57
CA LYS A 25 17.50 -3.90 -8.39
C LYS A 25 18.05 -4.98 -7.46
N LEU A 26 19.21 -4.74 -6.87
CA LEU A 26 19.66 -5.53 -5.72
C LEU A 26 18.75 -5.19 -4.54
N GLY A 27 17.91 -6.12 -4.10
CA GLY A 27 16.98 -5.86 -3.00
C GLY A 27 15.82 -6.85 -2.92
N LEU A 28 14.80 -6.45 -2.16
CA LEU A 28 13.54 -7.18 -2.03
C LEU A 28 12.77 -7.13 -3.35
N VAL A 29 12.36 -8.28 -3.87
CA VAL A 29 11.52 -8.40 -5.06
C VAL A 29 10.25 -9.14 -4.67
N TRP A 30 9.11 -8.56 -5.00
CA TRP A 30 7.80 -9.20 -4.86
C TRP A 30 7.03 -9.05 -6.17
N GLU A 31 5.99 -9.86 -6.35
CA GLU A 31 5.13 -9.76 -7.51
C GLU A 31 4.33 -8.46 -7.44
N HIS A 32 4.65 -7.52 -8.33
CA HIS A 32 3.89 -6.29 -8.55
C HIS A 32 3.07 -6.50 -9.83
N ASP A 33 1.75 -6.45 -9.75
CA ASP A 33 0.95 -6.42 -10.96
C ASP A 33 0.84 -4.97 -11.45
N GLU A 34 1.90 -4.49 -12.10
CA GLU A 34 2.02 -3.12 -12.65
C GLU A 34 0.76 -2.73 -13.46
N ILE A 35 0.17 -3.69 -14.18
CA ILE A 35 -1.01 -3.48 -15.02
C ILE A 35 -2.27 -3.28 -14.18
N ALA A 36 -2.45 -4.08 -13.12
CA ALA A 36 -3.60 -3.96 -12.23
C ALA A 36 -3.51 -2.70 -11.34
N ALA A 37 -2.30 -2.31 -10.92
CA ALA A 37 -2.07 -1.05 -10.19
C ALA A 37 -2.43 0.17 -11.04
N ASP A 38 -1.99 0.20 -12.30
CA ASP A 38 -2.32 1.28 -13.24
C ASP A 38 -3.82 1.31 -13.61
N GLN A 39 -4.49 0.16 -13.70
CA GLN A 39 -5.94 0.06 -13.92
C GLN A 39 -6.74 0.49 -12.67
N ALA A 40 -6.32 0.10 -11.46
CA ALA A 40 -6.97 0.49 -10.21
C ALA A 40 -6.86 2.00 -9.94
N ILE A 41 -5.77 2.63 -10.38
CA ILE A 41 -5.63 4.09 -10.37
C ILE A 41 -6.67 4.74 -11.30
N HIS A 42 -6.95 4.14 -12.45
CA HIS A 42 -7.83 4.72 -13.47
C HIS A 42 -9.33 4.41 -13.33
N GLU A 43 -9.74 3.32 -12.69
CA GLU A 43 -11.10 2.82 -12.97
C GLU A 43 -12.27 3.37 -12.14
N ASN A 44 -12.15 3.83 -10.89
CA ASN A 44 -13.22 4.61 -10.24
C ASN A 44 -12.66 5.34 -9.01
N PHE A 45 -12.71 6.67 -8.99
CA PHE A 45 -12.38 7.42 -7.78
C PHE A 45 -13.56 7.38 -6.81
N ILE A 46 -13.34 6.84 -5.62
CA ILE A 46 -14.32 6.84 -4.53
C ILE A 46 -14.16 8.14 -3.73
N ALA A 47 -15.21 8.97 -3.73
CA ALA A 47 -15.24 10.19 -2.94
C ALA A 47 -15.87 9.95 -1.56
N CYS A 48 -15.31 10.55 -0.51
CA CYS A 48 -15.94 10.53 0.80
C CYS A 48 -17.19 11.44 0.82
N GLU A 49 -18.25 10.94 1.43
CA GLU A 49 -19.45 11.71 1.78
C GLU A 49 -19.39 12.10 3.26
N ILE A 50 -19.73 13.35 3.56
CA ILE A 50 -19.88 13.80 4.95
C ILE A 50 -21.28 13.43 5.41
N VAL A 51 -21.37 12.75 6.56
CA VAL A 51 -22.64 12.39 7.21
C VAL A 51 -22.80 13.22 8.49
N PRO A 52 -23.42 14.42 8.44
CA PRO A 52 -23.49 15.33 9.58
C PRO A 52 -24.24 14.73 10.78
N GLU A 53 -25.15 13.79 10.54
CA GLU A 53 -25.98 13.15 11.56
C GLU A 53 -25.16 12.29 12.53
N LEU A 54 -23.97 11.84 12.12
CA LEU A 54 -23.03 11.09 12.95
C LEU A 54 -22.07 11.99 13.72
N SER A 55 -22.17 13.31 13.57
CA SER A 55 -21.29 14.27 14.24
C SER A 55 -21.79 14.61 15.65
N ASP A 56 -20.88 14.57 16.63
CA ASP A 56 -21.17 14.97 18.03
C ASP A 56 -21.51 16.46 18.17
N LYS A 57 -20.96 17.32 17.29
CA LYS A 57 -21.10 18.79 17.36
C LYS A 57 -21.41 19.40 16.00
N PRO A 58 -21.94 20.63 15.93
CA PRO A 58 -22.03 21.37 14.67
C PRO A 58 -20.65 21.68 14.07
N ALA A 59 -20.62 21.84 12.75
CA ALA A 59 -19.42 22.26 12.02
C ALA A 59 -18.93 23.68 12.44
N PRO A 60 -17.63 24.00 12.25
CA PRO A 60 -16.57 23.18 11.66
C PRO A 60 -15.99 22.15 12.63
N TRP A 61 -15.60 20.98 12.10
CA TRP A 61 -14.99 19.91 12.88
C TRP A 61 -13.47 19.94 12.79
N ALA A 62 -12.81 19.66 13.91
CA ALA A 62 -11.36 19.51 13.98
C ALA A 62 -10.89 18.07 13.69
N ASN A 63 -11.75 17.08 13.96
CA ASN A 63 -11.46 15.66 13.83
C ASN A 63 -12.42 15.02 12.83
N MET A 64 -11.96 13.96 12.16
CA MET A 64 -12.78 13.16 11.25
C MET A 64 -12.50 11.67 11.43
N VAL A 65 -13.51 10.85 11.17
CA VAL A 65 -13.40 9.40 11.03
C VAL A 65 -13.90 9.06 9.64
N ILE A 66 -13.14 8.24 8.91
CA ILE A 66 -13.51 7.77 7.58
C ILE A 66 -13.79 6.28 7.67
N GLU A 67 -14.99 5.88 7.27
CA GLU A 67 -15.37 4.48 7.13
C GLU A 67 -15.22 4.06 5.66
N GLY A 68 -14.44 2.99 5.41
CA GLY A 68 -14.18 2.49 4.06
C GLY A 68 -12.83 1.78 3.97
N ASP A 69 -12.45 1.37 2.75
CA ASP A 69 -11.09 0.89 2.51
C ASP A 69 -10.10 2.06 2.67
N ASN A 70 -9.04 1.82 3.44
CA ASN A 70 -8.04 2.82 3.72
C ASN A 70 -7.26 3.27 2.46
N PHE A 71 -7.14 2.44 1.42
CA PHE A 71 -6.54 2.85 0.15
C PHE A 71 -7.34 3.98 -0.50
N ASP A 72 -8.66 3.83 -0.61
CA ASP A 72 -9.53 4.87 -1.19
C ASP A 72 -9.62 6.10 -0.28
N ALA A 73 -9.68 5.91 1.05
CA ALA A 73 -9.61 7.02 2.00
C ALA A 73 -8.32 7.84 1.84
N LEU A 74 -7.17 7.18 1.71
CA LEU A 74 -5.88 7.84 1.48
C LEU A 74 -5.83 8.56 0.13
N ARG A 75 -6.39 7.96 -0.94
CA ARG A 75 -6.52 8.62 -2.25
C ARG A 75 -7.35 9.90 -2.17
N TRP A 76 -8.47 9.86 -1.44
CA TRP A 76 -9.32 11.04 -1.22
C TRP A 76 -8.60 12.11 -0.40
N LEU A 77 -7.99 11.74 0.73
CA LEU A 77 -7.21 12.66 1.57
C LEU A 77 -6.06 13.32 0.81
N ARG A 78 -5.45 12.62 -0.16
CA ARG A 78 -4.35 13.15 -0.98
C ARG A 78 -4.76 14.39 -1.76
N MET A 79 -6.04 14.53 -2.12
CA MET A 79 -6.53 15.70 -2.84
C MET A 79 -6.49 16.98 -2.01
N THR A 80 -6.67 16.89 -0.69
CA THR A 80 -6.87 18.06 0.19
C THR A 80 -5.79 18.23 1.25
N LEU A 81 -5.11 17.15 1.66
CA LEU A 81 -4.16 17.10 2.77
C LEU A 81 -2.74 16.69 2.36
N SER A 82 -2.43 16.61 1.07
CA SER A 82 -1.07 16.32 0.62
C SER A 82 -0.05 17.30 1.21
N GLY A 83 1.02 16.76 1.80
CA GLY A 83 2.07 17.52 2.48
C GLY A 83 1.65 18.23 3.77
N ARG A 84 0.50 17.89 4.37
CA ARG A 84 -0.04 18.61 5.56
C ARG A 84 -0.08 17.77 6.83
N VAL A 85 0.13 16.45 6.73
CA VAL A 85 0.00 15.55 7.87
C VAL A 85 1.31 15.47 8.64
N LYS A 86 1.32 15.96 9.89
CA LYS A 86 2.54 16.04 10.69
C LYS A 86 3.00 14.69 11.24
N CYS A 87 2.06 13.83 11.59
CA CYS A 87 2.33 12.53 12.19
C CYS A 87 1.35 11.51 11.63
N ILE A 88 1.88 10.37 11.19
CA ILE A 88 1.10 9.20 10.76
C ILE A 88 1.51 8.03 11.65
N TYR A 89 0.53 7.34 12.24
CA TYR A 89 0.76 6.11 12.98
C TYR A 89 -0.02 4.99 12.30
N VAL A 90 0.64 3.86 12.04
CA VAL A 90 0.06 2.69 11.39
C VAL A 90 0.37 1.45 12.20
N ASP A 91 -0.66 0.67 12.52
CA ASP A 91 -0.54 -0.66 13.13
C ASP A 91 -1.09 -1.69 12.13
N PRO A 92 -0.31 -2.09 11.11
CA PRO A 92 -0.76 -2.98 10.06
C PRO A 92 -0.90 -4.42 10.57
N THR A 93 -1.58 -5.28 9.81
CA THR A 93 -1.64 -6.70 10.15
C THR A 93 -0.24 -7.34 10.08
N TYR A 94 0.09 -8.22 11.03
CA TYR A 94 1.43 -8.81 11.14
C TYR A 94 1.64 -10.11 10.33
N ASN A 95 0.70 -10.43 9.43
CA ASN A 95 0.73 -11.63 8.58
C ASN A 95 1.06 -12.95 9.34
N THR A 96 0.61 -13.07 10.59
CA THR A 96 0.94 -14.20 11.49
C THR A 96 0.22 -15.51 11.16
N GLY A 97 -0.74 -15.48 10.22
CA GLY A 97 -1.54 -16.64 9.85
C GLY A 97 -2.64 -17.00 10.86
N ASN A 98 -2.87 -16.14 11.86
CA ASN A 98 -4.13 -16.12 12.61
C ASN A 98 -5.24 -15.48 11.76
N LYS A 99 -6.48 -15.93 11.97
CA LYS A 99 -7.68 -15.67 11.14
C LYS A 99 -8.16 -14.20 11.09
N ASP A 100 -7.30 -13.24 11.41
CA ASP A 100 -7.67 -11.83 11.54
C ASP A 100 -7.44 -11.05 10.23
N TRP A 101 -7.30 -11.75 9.10
CA TRP A 101 -7.23 -11.10 7.79
C TRP A 101 -8.65 -10.86 7.25
N VAL A 102 -9.22 -9.72 7.59
CA VAL A 102 -10.44 -9.22 6.95
C VAL A 102 -10.06 -8.53 5.63
N TYR A 103 -9.62 -9.32 4.65
CA TYR A 103 -9.74 -8.98 3.24
C TYR A 103 -10.00 -10.28 2.45
N ASN A 104 -11.26 -10.48 2.08
CA ASN A 104 -11.80 -11.57 1.26
C ASN A 104 -11.00 -12.90 1.30
N ASP A 105 -11.31 -13.71 2.31
CA ASP A 105 -10.87 -15.10 2.60
C ASP A 105 -10.98 -16.12 1.44
N ARG A 106 -11.25 -15.71 0.20
CA ARG A 106 -11.33 -16.62 -0.94
C ARG A 106 -10.00 -16.91 -1.64
N TYR A 107 -8.90 -16.23 -1.29
CA TYR A 107 -7.66 -16.33 -2.05
C TYR A 107 -6.38 -16.75 -1.31
N MET A 108 -6.30 -16.64 0.02
CA MET A 108 -5.01 -16.80 0.72
C MET A 108 -5.05 -17.99 1.69
N ASP A 109 -4.76 -19.19 1.17
CA ASP A 109 -4.49 -20.37 2.01
C ASP A 109 -3.15 -20.20 2.73
N LYS A 110 -2.92 -20.89 3.86
CA LYS A 110 -1.61 -20.90 4.55
C LYS A 110 -0.49 -21.43 3.65
N GLU A 111 -0.86 -22.22 2.63
CA GLU A 111 0.04 -22.76 1.61
C GLU A 111 0.18 -21.86 0.37
N ASP A 112 -0.45 -20.67 0.36
CA ASP A 112 -0.30 -19.74 -0.75
C ASP A 112 1.13 -19.18 -0.79
N ARG A 113 1.84 -19.56 -1.86
CA ARG A 113 3.21 -19.13 -2.14
C ARG A 113 3.33 -17.61 -2.28
N PHE A 114 2.24 -16.90 -2.58
CA PHE A 114 2.23 -15.46 -2.83
C PHE A 114 1.75 -14.63 -1.62
N ARG A 115 1.52 -15.24 -0.46
CA ARG A 115 1.03 -14.55 0.75
C ARG A 115 1.87 -13.35 1.15
N GLN A 116 3.21 -13.52 1.14
CA GLN A 116 4.12 -12.44 1.51
C GLN A 116 4.15 -11.33 0.46
N SER A 117 4.20 -11.70 -0.82
CA SER A 117 4.14 -10.72 -1.93
C SER A 117 2.86 -9.90 -1.91
N THR A 118 1.72 -10.54 -1.63
CA THR A 118 0.42 -9.86 -1.56
C THR A 118 0.34 -8.90 -0.38
N TRP A 119 0.85 -9.30 0.78
CA TRP A 119 0.92 -8.45 1.96
C TRP A 119 1.83 -7.23 1.73
N LEU A 120 3.00 -7.45 1.12
CA LEU A 120 3.91 -6.38 0.73
C LEU A 120 3.26 -5.42 -0.25
N GLU A 121 2.56 -5.94 -1.26
CA GLU A 121 1.89 -5.14 -2.27
C GLU A 121 0.78 -4.28 -1.68
N PHE A 122 -0.06 -4.90 -0.84
CA PHE A 122 -1.12 -4.22 -0.10
C PHE A 122 -0.59 -3.03 0.70
N LEU A 123 0.52 -3.23 1.42
CA LEU A 123 1.15 -2.19 2.23
C LEU A 123 1.85 -1.13 1.39
N TYR A 124 2.59 -1.53 0.36
CA TYR A 124 3.34 -0.64 -0.52
C TYR A 124 2.46 0.44 -1.14
N GLN A 125 1.29 0.05 -1.66
CA GLN A 125 0.32 0.98 -2.23
C GLN A 125 -0.14 2.03 -1.21
N ARG A 126 -0.41 1.60 0.03
CA ARG A 126 -0.89 2.47 1.12
C ARG A 126 0.20 3.38 1.67
N PHE A 127 1.40 2.87 1.88
CA PHE A 127 2.53 3.67 2.35
C PHE A 127 2.97 4.70 1.31
N THR A 128 2.87 4.39 0.02
CA THR A 128 3.12 5.36 -1.05
C THR A 128 2.13 6.54 -0.97
N LEU A 129 0.84 6.27 -0.75
CA LEU A 129 -0.15 7.34 -0.55
C LEU A 129 0.08 8.10 0.76
N ALA A 130 0.37 7.40 1.86
CA ALA A 130 0.65 8.01 3.16
C ALA A 130 1.87 8.95 3.11
N ARG A 131 2.90 8.59 2.32
CA ARG A 131 4.06 9.45 2.05
C ARG A 131 3.64 10.80 1.50
N ASP A 132 2.74 10.81 0.53
CA ASP A 132 2.31 12.02 -0.16
C ASP A 132 1.45 12.92 0.75
N LEU A 133 0.83 12.37 1.79
CA LEU A 133 0.11 13.13 2.83
C LEU A 133 1.04 13.79 3.84
N ARG A 134 2.20 13.17 4.09
CA ARG A 134 3.10 13.58 5.17
C ARG A 134 3.78 14.91 4.84
N ASP A 135 3.79 15.79 5.83
CA ASP A 135 4.62 17.01 5.84
C ASP A 135 6.12 16.69 5.62
N GLU A 136 6.86 17.65 5.09
CA GLU A 136 8.32 17.54 4.88
C GLU A 136 9.07 17.29 6.19
N ASN A 137 8.60 17.88 7.29
CA ASN A 137 9.16 17.73 8.62
C ASN A 137 8.31 16.76 9.47
N GLY A 138 7.40 16.01 8.84
CA GLY A 138 6.53 15.05 9.50
C GLY A 138 7.19 13.71 9.73
N VAL A 139 6.58 12.89 10.59
CA VAL A 139 7.05 11.54 10.92
C VAL A 139 5.96 10.50 10.63
N MET A 140 6.39 9.30 10.24
CA MET A 140 5.52 8.13 10.16
C MET A 140 6.07 7.05 11.07
N LEU A 141 5.22 6.51 11.93
CA LEU A 141 5.52 5.42 12.84
C LEU A 141 4.71 4.20 12.41
N VAL A 142 5.38 3.05 12.33
CA VAL A 142 4.75 1.79 11.94
C VAL A 142 5.09 0.73 12.97
N SER A 143 4.06 0.15 13.58
CA SER A 143 4.21 -1.00 14.48
C SER A 143 4.37 -2.27 13.67
N ILE A 144 5.24 -3.18 14.14
CA ILE A 144 5.46 -4.46 13.49
C ILE A 144 6.05 -5.45 14.49
N ASN A 145 5.84 -6.74 14.24
CA ASN A 145 6.55 -7.80 14.96
C ASN A 145 7.92 -8.09 14.36
N ASP A 146 8.73 -8.86 15.08
CA ASP A 146 10.08 -9.25 14.65
C ASP A 146 10.05 -10.09 13.36
N GLU A 147 9.01 -10.90 13.14
CA GLU A 147 8.92 -11.78 11.98
C GLU A 147 8.77 -11.01 10.66
N GLN A 148 8.04 -9.88 10.66
CA GLN A 148 7.80 -9.09 9.43
C GLN A 148 8.68 -7.84 9.33
N ARG A 149 9.42 -7.47 10.40
CA ARG A 149 10.22 -6.24 10.45
C ARG A 149 11.14 -6.07 9.24
N ALA A 150 11.93 -7.10 8.91
CA ALA A 150 12.91 -7.00 7.83
C ALA A 150 12.25 -6.78 6.45
N LEU A 151 11.11 -7.42 6.20
CA LEU A 151 10.34 -7.26 4.96
C LEU A 151 9.72 -5.87 4.87
N LEU A 152 9.12 -5.40 5.98
CA LEU A 152 8.55 -4.07 6.08
C LEU A 152 9.61 -2.99 5.84
N GLU A 153 10.78 -3.10 6.48
CA GLU A 153 11.86 -2.12 6.33
C GLU A 153 12.33 -2.00 4.88
N LEU A 154 12.57 -3.13 4.21
CA LEU A 154 13.01 -3.12 2.81
C LEU A 154 11.94 -2.57 1.86
N MET A 155 10.67 -2.87 2.11
CA MET A 155 9.56 -2.31 1.32
C MET A 155 9.38 -0.81 1.58
N LEU A 156 9.55 -0.35 2.83
CA LEU A 156 9.52 1.07 3.16
C LEU A 156 10.69 1.83 2.54
N ASP A 157 11.87 1.23 2.42
CA ASP A 157 13.00 1.82 1.70
C ASP A 157 12.69 1.98 0.18
N GLU A 158 11.83 1.13 -0.39
CA GLU A 158 11.33 1.28 -1.76
C GLU A 158 10.25 2.36 -1.86
N ALA A 159 9.24 2.32 -0.99
CA ALA A 159 8.11 3.25 -1.00
C ALA A 159 8.51 4.68 -0.60
N MET A 160 9.49 4.81 0.30
CA MET A 160 9.95 6.06 0.90
C MET A 160 11.48 6.11 1.00
N PRO A 161 12.20 6.22 -0.13
CA PRO A 161 13.66 6.18 -0.13
C PRO A 161 14.28 7.28 0.73
N GLY A 162 15.23 6.91 1.60
CA GLY A 162 16.00 7.85 2.42
C GLY A 162 15.23 8.48 3.58
N MET A 163 14.04 7.97 3.92
CA MET A 163 13.19 8.56 4.96
C MET A 163 13.30 7.86 6.33
N LYS A 164 14.12 6.81 6.44
CA LYS A 164 14.31 6.04 7.67
C LYS A 164 15.03 6.85 8.74
N LEU A 165 14.39 7.00 9.90
CA LEU A 165 14.98 7.67 11.07
C LEU A 165 15.57 6.68 12.08
N GLY A 166 14.90 5.55 12.33
CA GLY A 166 15.33 4.56 13.31
C GLY A 166 14.20 3.60 13.72
N CYS A 167 14.48 2.76 14.71
CA CYS A 167 13.51 1.83 15.32
C CYS A 167 13.45 2.03 16.84
N PHE A 168 12.27 1.77 17.40
CA PHE A 168 12.02 1.71 18.84
C PHE A 168 11.77 0.24 19.21
N VAL A 169 12.24 -0.18 20.39
CA VAL A 169 12.03 -1.52 20.96
C VAL A 169 11.39 -1.37 22.33
#